data_AF-A0A6P1W2G6-F1
#
_entry.id   AF-A0A6P1W2G6-F1
#
_cell.length_a   1.000
_cell.length_b   1.000
_cell.length_c   1.000
_cell.angle_alpha   90.00
_cell.angle_beta   90.00
_cell.angle_gamma   90.00
#
_symmetry.space_group_name_H-M   'P 1'
#
loop_
_entity.id
_entity.type
_entity.pdbx_description
1 polymer ?
#
loop_
_entity_poly.entity_id
_entity_poly.type
_entity_poly.pdbx_seq_one_letter_code
_entity_poly.pdbx_strand_id
1 'polypeptide(L)'
;MERKRRQAVSASQSWKERMQKAKDDRPAGIGQQAIIVKVVEINPSLDRLTLANRWRNAWLVKSADPEITEAVEAAVLHFKSKAQTIRQRLARQKLVS
;
A
#
# COMPACT_ATOMS: atom_id res chain seq x y z
N MET A 1 22.02 -15.32 -29.34
CA MET A 1 22.12 -14.58 -28.06
C MET A 1 21.01 -13.54 -28.01
N GLU A 2 19.92 -13.83 -27.30
CA GLU A 2 18.83 -12.88 -27.08
C GLU A 2 19.34 -11.66 -26.31
N ARG A 3 19.31 -10.49 -26.96
CA ARG A 3 19.52 -9.21 -26.29
C ARG A 3 18.32 -8.98 -25.38
N LYS A 4 18.47 -9.24 -24.08
CA LYS A 4 17.56 -8.76 -23.03
C LYS A 4 17.40 -7.24 -23.20
N ARG A 5 16.35 -6.80 -23.90
CA ARG A 5 15.89 -5.41 -23.89
C ARG A 5 15.49 -5.11 -22.46
N ARG A 6 16.39 -4.46 -21.70
CA ARG A 6 16.02 -3.77 -20.46
C ARG A 6 15.07 -2.64 -20.90
N GLN A 7 13.77 -2.91 -20.87
CA GLN A 7 12.76 -1.89 -21.12
C GLN A 7 12.96 -0.80 -20.06
N ALA A 8 13.11 0.45 -20.51
CA ALA A 8 13.03 1.60 -19.63
C ALA A 8 11.59 1.63 -19.08
N VAL A 9 11.42 1.17 -17.85
CA VAL A 9 10.14 1.25 -17.15
C VAL A 9 9.83 2.73 -17.01
N SER A 10 8.76 3.19 -17.67
CA SER A 10 8.35 4.59 -17.56
C SER A 10 8.04 4.91 -16.09
N ALA A 11 8.28 6.14 -15.65
CA ALA A 11 8.00 6.55 -14.27
C ALA A 11 6.57 6.15 -13.84
N SER A 12 5.59 6.30 -14.72
CA SER A 12 4.20 5.88 -14.49
C SER A 12 4.06 4.38 -14.23
N GLN A 13 4.80 3.53 -14.95
CA GLN A 13 4.75 2.08 -14.73
C GLN A 13 5.35 1.70 -13.37
N SER A 14 6.43 2.39 -12.94
CA SER A 14 7.04 2.16 -11.63
C SER A 14 6.08 2.44 -10.46
N TRP A 15 5.25 3.48 -10.57
CA TRP A 15 4.24 3.81 -9.57
C TRP A 15 3.12 2.77 -9.49
N LYS A 16 2.69 2.24 -10.64
CA LYS A 16 1.70 1.15 -10.69
C LYS A 16 2.22 -0.11 -10.03
N GLU A 17 3.49 -0.46 -10.29
CA GLU A 17 4.15 -1.62 -9.68
C GLU A 17 4.30 -1.45 -8.17
N ARG A 18 4.70 -0.28 -7.70
CA ARG A 18 4.78 0.06 -6.27
C ARG A 18 3.41 -0.05 -5.57
N MET A 19 2.37 0.53 -6.16
CA MET A 19 1.00 0.43 -5.64
C MET A 19 0.54 -1.04 -5.59
N GLN A 20 0.79 -1.82 -6.63
CA GLN A 20 0.43 -3.24 -6.66
C GLN A 20 1.19 -4.03 -5.59
N LYS A 21 2.50 -3.81 -5.46
CA LYS A 21 3.32 -4.42 -4.42
C LYS A 21 2.80 -4.08 -3.02
N ALA A 22 2.46 -2.82 -2.76
CA ALA A 22 1.90 -2.41 -1.47
C ALA A 22 0.57 -3.12 -1.17
N LYS A 23 -0.27 -3.31 -2.19
CA LYS A 23 -1.50 -4.10 -2.07
C LYS A 23 -1.19 -5.55 -1.69
N ASP A 24 -0.22 -6.18 -2.35
CA ASP A 24 0.12 -7.59 -2.13
C ASP A 24 0.83 -7.80 -0.78
N ASP A 25 1.58 -6.80 -0.32
CA ASP A 25 2.29 -6.79 0.96
C ASP A 25 1.37 -6.58 2.17
N ARG A 26 0.08 -6.27 1.98
CA ARG A 26 -0.82 -6.01 3.11
C ARG A 26 -1.01 -7.27 3.97
N PRO A 27 -0.99 -7.17 5.31
CA PRO A 27 -1.27 -8.32 6.17
C PRO A 27 -2.65 -8.93 5.91
N ALA A 28 -2.76 -10.25 6.05
CA ALA A 28 -4.03 -10.95 5.95
C ALA A 28 -5.06 -10.37 6.95
N GLY A 29 -6.30 -10.17 6.50
CA GLY A 29 -7.36 -9.55 7.30
C GLY A 29 -7.43 -8.02 7.19
N ILE A 30 -6.43 -7.35 6.59
CA ILE A 30 -6.51 -5.90 6.32
C ILE A 30 -7.17 -5.67 4.96
N GLY A 31 -8.43 -5.21 5.01
CA GLY A 31 -9.20 -4.84 3.84
C GLY A 31 -8.90 -3.42 3.34
N GLN A 32 -9.45 -3.09 2.17
CA GLN A 32 -9.29 -1.77 1.54
C GLN A 32 -9.74 -0.61 2.44
N GLN A 33 -10.84 -0.77 3.17
CA GLN A 33 -11.38 0.28 4.06
C GLN A 33 -10.40 0.68 5.16
N ALA A 34 -9.70 -0.28 5.76
CA ALA A 34 -8.71 -0.01 6.81
C ALA A 34 -7.51 0.79 6.27
N ILE A 35 -7.12 0.53 5.02
CA ILE A 35 -6.06 1.28 4.34
C ILE A 35 -6.54 2.70 4.04
N ILE A 36 -7.77 2.88 3.54
CA ILE A 36 -8.35 4.22 3.29
C ILE A 36 -8.36 5.06 4.55
N VAL A 37 -8.88 4.51 5.65
CA VAL A 37 -8.93 5.20 6.94
C VAL A 37 -7.52 5.60 7.37
N LYS A 38 -6.54 4.70 7.23
CA LYS A 38 -5.17 5.00 7.63
C LYS A 38 -4.49 6.05 6.73
N VAL A 39 -4.77 6.03 5.44
CA VAL A 39 -4.30 7.04 4.47
C VAL A 39 -4.83 8.43 4.84
N VAL A 40 -6.11 8.54 5.19
CA VAL A 40 -6.74 9.79 5.65
C VAL A 40 -6.13 10.26 6.97
N GLU A 41 -5.87 9.36 7.91
CA GLU A 41 -5.19 9.69 9.17
C GLU A 41 -3.78 10.24 8.95
N ILE A 42 -3.02 9.66 8.01
CA ILE A 42 -1.65 10.09 7.70
C ILE A 42 -1.64 11.43 6.95
N ASN A 43 -2.63 11.66 6.10
CA ASN A 43 -2.69 12.84 5.22
C ASN A 43 -4.02 13.58 5.39
N PRO A 44 -4.25 14.26 6.55
CA PRO A 44 -5.51 14.94 6.83
C PRO A 44 -5.78 16.14 5.93
N SER A 45 -4.74 16.67 5.27
CA SER A 45 -4.80 17.77 4.31
C SER A 45 -5.31 17.36 2.92
N LEU A 46 -5.41 16.06 2.63
CA LEU A 46 -6.01 15.60 1.38
C LEU A 46 -7.52 15.85 1.43
N ASP A 47 -8.00 16.76 0.58
CA ASP A 47 -9.44 17.01 0.43
C ASP A 47 -10.19 15.69 0.20
N ARG A 48 -11.19 15.43 1.04
CA ARG A 48 -11.91 14.13 1.10
C ARG A 48 -12.56 13.76 -0.24
N LEU A 49 -13.07 14.74 -0.99
CA LEU A 49 -13.70 14.53 -2.29
C LEU A 49 -12.66 14.22 -3.36
N THR A 50 -11.61 15.02 -3.41
CA THR A 50 -10.47 14.83 -4.32
C THR A 50 -9.76 13.49 -4.06
N LEU A 51 -9.60 13.13 -2.78
CA LEU A 51 -9.02 11.86 -2.35
C LEU A 51 -9.87 10.67 -2.83
N ALA A 52 -11.20 10.71 -2.70
CA ALA A 52 -12.04 9.59 -3.11
C ALA A 52 -11.91 9.28 -4.62
N ASN A 53 -11.86 10.31 -5.46
CA ASN A 53 -11.67 10.15 -6.91
C ASN A 53 -10.25 9.69 -7.26
N ARG A 54 -9.22 10.31 -6.69
CA ARG A 54 -7.81 9.91 -6.89
C ARG A 54 -7.55 8.49 -6.40
N TRP A 55 -8.11 8.14 -5.24
CA TRP A 55 -8.09 6.80 -4.67
C TRP A 55 -8.74 5.78 -5.59
N ARG A 56 -9.97 6.04 -6.07
CA ARG A 56 -10.65 5.15 -7.01
C ARG A 56 -9.79 4.90 -8.25
N ASN A 57 -9.17 5.94 -8.78
CA ASN A 57 -8.32 5.85 -9.97
C ASN A 57 -7.00 5.12 -9.73
N ALA A 58 -6.34 5.36 -8.61
CA ALA A 58 -5.09 4.70 -8.24
C ALA A 58 -5.31 3.23 -7.82
N TRP A 59 -6.40 2.96 -7.11
CA TRP A 59 -6.71 1.64 -6.58
C TRP A 59 -7.33 0.70 -7.63
N LEU A 60 -8.26 1.19 -8.46
CA LEU A 60 -8.99 0.37 -9.45
C LEU A 60 -8.49 0.56 -10.88
N VAL A 61 -8.17 1.80 -11.29
CA VAL A 61 -8.00 2.15 -12.72
C VAL A 61 -6.53 2.06 -13.18
N LYS A 62 -5.63 1.51 -12.35
CA LYS A 62 -4.18 1.42 -12.65
C LYS A 62 -3.58 2.80 -13.01
N SER A 63 -4.12 3.90 -12.48
CA SER A 63 -3.51 5.22 -12.66
C SER A 63 -2.26 5.32 -11.77
N ALA A 64 -1.22 5.94 -12.30
CA ALA A 64 0.02 6.20 -11.56
C ALA A 64 -0.17 7.50 -10.75
N ASP A 65 -0.57 7.37 -9.48
CA ASP A 65 -0.68 8.50 -8.56
C ASP A 65 0.40 8.36 -7.46
N PRO A 66 1.51 9.11 -7.54
CA PRO A 66 2.63 8.99 -6.61
C PRO A 66 2.22 9.23 -5.15
N GLU A 67 1.46 10.29 -4.89
CA GLU A 67 1.09 10.72 -3.54
C GLU A 67 0.17 9.68 -2.88
N ILE A 68 -0.82 9.16 -3.62
CA ILE A 68 -1.67 8.08 -3.11
C ILE A 68 -0.86 6.78 -2.93
N THR A 69 0.09 6.50 -3.81
CA THR A 69 0.95 5.32 -3.71
C THR A 69 1.80 5.36 -2.44
N GLU A 70 2.45 6.48 -2.17
CA GLU A 70 3.26 6.68 -0.97
C GLU A 70 2.40 6.61 0.31
N ALA A 71 1.21 7.22 0.29
CA ALA A 71 0.28 7.12 1.41
C ALA A 71 -0.17 5.67 1.69
N VAL A 72 -0.43 4.89 0.63
CA VAL A 72 -0.78 3.46 0.75
C VAL A 72 0.39 2.66 1.29
N GLU A 73 1.61 2.89 0.79
CA GLU A 73 2.81 2.22 1.28
C GLU A 73 3.03 2.50 2.78
N ALA A 74 2.88 3.75 3.21
CA ALA A 74 2.98 4.13 4.62
C ALA A 74 1.89 3.44 5.48
N ALA A 75 0.65 3.38 4.99
CA ALA A 75 -0.43 2.68 5.67
C ALA A 75 -0.16 1.16 5.79
N VAL A 76 0.31 0.52 4.72
CA VAL A 76 0.65 -0.91 4.72
C VAL A 76 1.82 -1.19 5.66
N LEU A 77 2.85 -0.35 5.66
CA LEU A 77 3.98 -0.45 6.58
C LEU A 77 3.53 -0.37 8.04
N HIS A 78 2.62 0.55 8.36
CA HIS A 78 2.02 0.64 9.69
C HIS A 78 1.33 -0.67 10.10
N PHE A 79 0.50 -1.24 9.23
CA PHE A 79 -0.19 -2.50 9.53
C PHE A 79 0.77 -3.69 9.63
N LYS A 80 1.82 -3.75 8.79
CA LYS A 80 2.89 -4.76 8.89
C LYS A 80 3.58 -4.69 10.25
N SER A 81 3.99 -3.50 10.67
CA SER A 81 4.62 -3.30 11.98
C SER A 81 3.70 -3.75 13.11
N LYS A 82 2.42 -3.36 13.06
CA LYS A 82 1.42 -3.74 14.07
C LYS A 82 1.22 -5.26 14.12
N ALA A 83 1.09 -5.92 12.97
CA ALA A 83 0.97 -7.38 12.88
C ALA A 83 2.21 -8.09 13.43
N GLN A 84 3.41 -7.58 13.16
CA GLN A 84 4.66 -8.11 13.70
C GLN A 84 4.72 -7.97 15.23
N THR A 85 4.38 -6.80 15.78
CA THR A 85 4.32 -6.60 17.24
C THR A 85 3.33 -7.55 17.91
N ILE A 86 2.15 -7.74 17.31
CA ILE A 86 1.15 -8.67 17.82
C ILE A 86 1.68 -10.11 17.80
N ARG A 87 2.28 -10.55 16.68
CA ARG A 87 2.90 -11.88 16.57
C ARG A 87 3.99 -12.10 17.62
N GLN A 88 4.88 -11.14 17.80
CA GLN A 88 5.93 -11.21 18.83
C GLN A 88 5.35 -11.32 20.25
N ARG A 89 4.29 -10.55 20.54
CA ARG A 89 3.60 -10.62 21.83
C ARG A 89 2.95 -12.00 22.04
N LEU A 90 2.28 -12.53 21.03
CA LEU A 90 1.63 -13.85 21.12
C LEU A 90 2.65 -14.99 21.25
N ALA A 91 3.78 -14.91 20.53
CA ALA A 91 4.88 -15.87 20.65
C ALA A 91 5.48 -15.87 22.06
N ARG A 92 5.67 -14.70 22.69
CA ARG A 92 6.10 -14.60 24.10
C ARG A 92 5.10 -15.25 25.06
N GLN A 93 3.82 -15.23 24.73
CA GLN A 93 2.75 -15.84 25.50
C GLN A 93 2.57 -17.34 25.18
N LYS A 94 3.37 -17.92 24.28
CA LYS A 94 3.25 -19.31 23.78
C LYS A 94 1.88 -19.64 23.17
N LEU A 95 1.18 -18.61 22.65
CA LEU A 95 -0.14 -18.74 22.03
C LEU A 95 -0.08 -18.93 20.52
N VAL A 96 1.10 -18.81 19.92
CA VAL A 96 1.37 -19.05 18.51
C VAL A 96 2.68 -19.83 18.43
N SER A 97 2.61 -21.02 17.86
CA SER A 97 3.76 -21.92 17.62
C SER A 97 4.53 -21.55 16.36
#